data_AF-A0A934WGS3-F1
#
_entry.id   AF-A0A934WGS3-F1
#
_cell.length_a   1.000
_cell.length_b   1.000
_cell.length_c   1.000
_cell.angle_alpha   90.00
_cell.angle_beta   90.00
_cell.angle_gamma   90.00
#
_symmetry.space_group_name_H-M   'P 1'
#
loop_
_entity.id
_entity.type
_entity.pdbx_description
1 polymer ?
#
loop_
_entity_poly.entity_id
_entity_poly.type
_entity_poly.pdbx_seq_one_letter_code
_entity_poly.pdbx_strand_id
1 'polypeptide(L)'
;MKTINFKKGIVLVFTILLSTMAGFSQDDKRTEAAKEAASALTGSMVETLKLTSTQSDSVGQYNQSYALVLFTTVPLTEDAIKEFDYTLDTNLKGVFNEEQYSVWTENKDTWLNMIKSKIPKEDPIEQ
;
A
#
# COMPACT_ATOMS: atom_id res chain seq x y z
N MET A 1 7.74 -50.33 -14.31
CA MET A 1 8.76 -49.27 -14.48
C MET A 1 8.08 -47.98 -14.91
N LYS A 2 8.39 -46.90 -14.20
CA LYS A 2 8.14 -45.46 -14.46
C LYS A 2 6.70 -44.99 -14.78
N THR A 3 6.12 -44.29 -13.82
CA THR A 3 5.39 -43.05 -14.10
C THR A 3 5.70 -42.06 -12.98
N ILE A 4 6.51 -41.05 -13.32
CA ILE A 4 6.81 -39.92 -12.44
C ILE A 4 5.55 -39.05 -12.47
N ASN A 5 4.78 -39.06 -11.38
CA ASN A 5 3.70 -38.10 -11.19
C ASN A 5 4.33 -36.73 -10.94
N PHE A 6 4.47 -35.96 -12.02
CA PHE A 6 4.80 -34.54 -11.99
C PHE A 6 3.70 -33.83 -11.19
N LYS A 7 3.97 -33.54 -9.92
CA LYS A 7 3.25 -32.51 -9.17
C LYS A 7 3.31 -31.24 -10.04
N LYS A 8 2.15 -30.80 -10.53
CA LYS A 8 1.99 -29.55 -11.28
C LYS A 8 2.29 -28.38 -10.34
N GLY A 9 3.57 -28.06 -10.18
CA GLY A 9 4.03 -26.77 -9.73
C GLY A 9 3.66 -25.76 -10.81
N ILE A 10 2.61 -24.98 -10.57
CA ILE A 10 2.34 -23.79 -11.37
C ILE A 10 3.32 -22.74 -10.84
N VAL A 11 4.50 -22.73 -11.42
CA VAL A 11 5.44 -21.60 -11.34
C VAL A 11 4.89 -20.58 -12.33
N LEU A 12 4.14 -19.62 -11.82
CA LEU A 12 3.60 -18.52 -12.61
C LEU A 12 4.65 -17.41 -12.66
N VAL A 13 5.60 -17.56 -13.59
CA VAL A 13 6.58 -16.52 -13.91
C VAL A 13 5.92 -15.56 -14.89
N PHE A 14 5.44 -14.42 -14.37
CA PHE A 14 5.11 -13.28 -15.22
C PHE A 14 6.42 -12.56 -15.60
N THR A 15 6.96 -12.94 -16.76
CA THR A 15 7.98 -12.15 -17.44
C THR A 15 7.30 -10.95 -18.09
N ILE A 16 7.15 -9.84 -17.37
CA ILE A 16 6.79 -8.56 -18.01
C ILE A 16 8.06 -7.99 -18.63
N LEU A 17 8.20 -8.19 -19.94
CA LEU A 17 9.25 -7.59 -20.75
C LEU A 17 8.99 -6.10 -20.90
N LEU A 18 9.92 -5.34 -20.34
CA LEU A 18 10.10 -3.90 -20.41
C LEU A 18 10.17 -3.41 -21.86
N SER A 19 9.17 -2.65 -22.28
CA SER A 19 9.29 -1.78 -23.44
C SER A 19 8.51 -0.49 -23.19
N THR A 20 9.13 0.45 -22.47
CA THR A 20 9.06 1.90 -22.72
C THR A 20 9.87 2.62 -21.65
N MET A 21 10.81 3.48 -22.04
CA MET A 21 11.47 4.40 -21.10
C MET A 21 10.48 5.35 -20.40
N ALA A 22 9.23 5.45 -20.90
CA ALA A 22 8.13 6.12 -20.24
C ALA A 22 7.62 5.38 -18.99
N GLY A 23 7.57 4.04 -19.00
CA GLY A 23 7.09 3.23 -17.88
C GLY A 23 7.95 3.35 -16.63
N PHE A 24 9.28 3.39 -16.78
CA PHE A 24 10.19 3.62 -15.65
C PHE A 24 9.99 4.98 -15.00
N SER A 25 9.82 6.06 -15.78
CA SER A 25 9.60 7.40 -15.23
C SER A 25 8.27 7.53 -14.49
N GLN A 26 7.26 6.77 -14.90
CA GLN A 26 5.94 6.74 -14.27
C GLN A 26 5.96 5.90 -12.99
N ASP A 27 6.69 4.78 -12.98
CA ASP A 27 6.94 3.98 -11.79
C ASP A 27 7.72 4.77 -10.73
N ASP A 28 8.74 5.54 -11.13
CA ASP A 28 9.48 6.42 -10.22
C ASP A 28 8.57 7.50 -9.62
N LYS A 29 7.77 8.18 -10.44
CA LYS A 29 6.80 9.18 -9.96
C LYS A 29 5.74 8.59 -9.03
N ARG A 30 5.22 7.40 -9.35
CA ARG A 30 4.24 6.69 -8.50
C ARG A 30 4.87 6.27 -7.18
N THR A 31 6.11 5.81 -7.21
CA THR A 31 6.88 5.43 -6.02
C THR A 31 7.14 6.64 -5.12
N GLU A 32 7.56 7.78 -5.67
CA GLU A 32 7.76 9.00 -4.89
C GLU A 32 6.43 9.55 -4.34
N ALA A 33 5.37 9.58 -5.14
CA ALA A 33 4.04 10.00 -4.68
C ALA A 33 3.52 9.09 -3.55
N ALA A 34 3.79 7.79 -3.61
CA ALA A 34 3.47 6.84 -2.55
C ALA A 34 4.23 7.16 -1.25
N LYS A 35 5.54 7.43 -1.35
CA LYS A 35 6.37 7.82 -0.20
C LYS A 35 5.88 9.11 0.43
N GLU A 36 5.56 10.12 -0.37
CA GLU A 36 5.02 11.39 0.11
C GLU A 36 3.67 11.22 0.80
N ALA A 37 2.76 10.43 0.21
CA ALA A 37 1.46 10.13 0.79
C ALA A 37 1.61 9.39 2.14
N ALA A 38 2.44 8.35 2.18
CA ALA A 38 2.73 7.60 3.40
C ALA A 38 3.36 8.47 4.49
N SER A 39 4.30 9.34 4.12
CA SER A 39 4.97 10.25 5.07
C SER A 39 4.00 11.26 5.65
N ALA A 40 3.11 11.81 4.83
CA ALA A 40 2.06 12.72 5.28
C ALA A 40 1.09 12.03 6.27
N LEU A 41 0.61 10.82 5.95
CA LEU A 41 -0.24 10.06 6.86
C LEU A 41 0.48 9.73 8.17
N THR A 42 1.73 9.29 8.09
CA THR A 42 2.54 8.98 9.27
C THR A 42 2.71 10.22 10.15
N GLY A 43 3.01 11.38 9.58
CA GLY A 43 3.09 12.64 10.32
C GLY A 43 1.80 12.98 11.05
N SER A 44 0.65 12.89 10.36
CA SER A 44 -0.66 13.10 10.99
C SER A 44 -0.94 12.13 12.14
N MET A 45 -0.56 10.86 11.98
CA MET A 45 -0.74 9.83 13.00
C MET A 45 0.19 10.05 14.21
N VAL A 46 1.44 10.43 13.99
CA VAL A 46 2.41 10.74 15.06
C VAL A 46 1.89 11.85 15.96
N GLU A 47 1.41 12.94 15.35
CA GLU A 47 0.88 14.10 16.08
C GLU A 47 -0.42 13.77 16.81
N THR A 48 -1.37 13.13 16.11
CA THR A 48 -2.72 12.86 16.65
C THR A 48 -2.72 11.79 17.72
N LEU A 49 -1.97 10.70 17.51
CA LEU A 49 -1.94 9.53 18.39
C LEU A 49 -0.81 9.62 19.43
N LYS A 50 0.01 10.67 19.38
CA LYS A 50 1.19 10.87 20.24
C LYS A 50 2.09 9.63 20.26
N LEU A 51 2.45 9.16 19.07
CA LEU A 51 3.21 7.93 18.91
C LEU A 51 4.61 8.06 19.52
N THR A 52 5.07 6.99 20.17
CA THR A 52 6.49 6.88 20.54
C THR A 52 7.37 6.74 19.29
N SER A 53 8.68 6.96 19.40
CA SER A 53 9.61 6.75 18.27
C SER A 53 9.47 5.36 17.65
N THR A 54 9.41 4.31 18.48
CA THR A 54 9.28 2.92 18.01
C THR A 54 7.94 2.67 17.30
N GLN A 55 6.85 3.25 17.81
CA GLN A 55 5.55 3.16 17.14
C GLN A 55 5.57 3.92 15.82
N SER A 56 6.14 5.14 15.80
CA SER A 56 6.28 5.96 14.58
C SER A 56 7.04 5.21 13.48
N ASP A 57 8.16 4.56 13.82
CA ASP A 57 8.96 3.80 12.85
C ASP A 57 8.15 2.64 12.24
N SER A 58 7.41 1.91 13.08
CA SER A 58 6.58 0.78 12.63
C SER A 58 5.41 1.24 11.77
N VAL A 59 4.70 2.29 12.21
CA VAL A 59 3.59 2.91 11.47
C VAL A 59 4.06 3.44 10.12
N GLY A 60 5.23 4.09 10.09
CA GLY A 60 5.83 4.58 8.85
C GLY A 60 6.06 3.47 7.83
N GLN A 61 6.59 2.32 8.26
CA GLN A 61 6.82 1.17 7.39
C GLN A 61 5.50 0.58 6.86
N TYR A 62 4.48 0.47 7.70
CA TYR A 62 3.17 -0.05 7.27
C TYR A 62 2.46 0.89 6.31
N ASN A 63 2.47 2.20 6.60
CA ASN A 63 1.89 3.21 5.73
C ASN A 63 2.62 3.28 4.38
N GLN A 64 3.95 3.17 4.38
CA GLN A 64 4.75 3.13 3.16
C GLN A 64 4.40 1.90 2.32
N SER A 65 4.33 0.73 2.95
CA SER A 65 3.98 -0.52 2.24
C SER A 65 2.57 -0.44 1.65
N TYR A 66 1.60 0.05 2.41
CA TYR A 66 0.23 0.25 1.97
C TYR A 66 0.15 1.24 0.78
N ALA A 67 0.79 2.41 0.90
CA ALA A 67 0.77 3.40 -0.17
C ALA A 67 1.47 2.91 -1.44
N LEU A 68 2.61 2.23 -1.32
CA LEU A 68 3.33 1.67 -2.46
C LEU A 68 2.44 0.72 -3.25
N VAL A 69 1.81 -0.25 -2.56
CA VAL A 69 0.91 -1.21 -3.21
C VAL A 69 -0.23 -0.49 -3.93
N LEU A 70 -0.86 0.51 -3.31
CA LEU A 70 -1.96 1.25 -3.92
C LEU A 70 -1.55 2.07 -5.15
N PHE A 71 -0.32 2.61 -5.17
CA PHE A 71 0.12 3.54 -6.20
C PHE A 71 0.78 2.84 -7.38
N THR A 72 1.38 1.66 -7.17
CA THR A 72 2.12 0.95 -8.20
C THR A 72 1.39 -0.28 -8.75
N THR A 73 0.42 -0.83 -8.03
CA THR A 73 -0.41 -1.92 -8.53
C THR A 73 -1.59 -1.33 -9.30
N VAL A 74 -1.67 -1.53 -10.62
CA VAL A 74 -2.83 -1.15 -11.44
C VAL A 74 -3.08 -2.24 -12.48
N PRO A 75 -4.34 -2.67 -12.70
CA PRO A 75 -5.57 -2.22 -12.04
C PRO A 75 -5.80 -2.85 -10.66
N LEU A 76 -6.31 -2.05 -9.71
CA LEU A 76 -6.80 -2.53 -8.41
C LEU A 76 -8.33 -2.63 -8.41
N THR A 77 -8.84 -3.76 -7.95
CA THR A 77 -10.28 -3.92 -7.68
C THR A 77 -10.63 -3.32 -6.33
N GLU A 78 -11.90 -2.95 -6.13
CA GLU A 78 -12.37 -2.48 -4.82
C GLU A 78 -12.15 -3.52 -3.71
N ASP A 79 -12.27 -4.81 -4.02
CA ASP A 79 -12.05 -5.88 -3.06
C ASP A 79 -10.57 -6.00 -2.66
N ALA A 80 -9.64 -5.82 -3.62
CA ALA A 80 -8.20 -5.77 -3.30
C ALA A 80 -7.87 -4.56 -2.41
N ILE A 81 -8.48 -3.41 -2.68
CA ILE A 81 -8.31 -2.21 -1.83
C ILE A 81 -8.81 -2.48 -0.41
N LYS A 82 -9.98 -3.11 -0.24
CA LYS A 82 -10.51 -3.48 1.08
C LYS A 82 -9.58 -4.45 1.81
N GLU A 83 -8.96 -5.39 1.11
CA GLU A 83 -7.99 -6.32 1.69
C GLU A 83 -6.73 -5.59 2.18
N PHE A 84 -6.24 -4.61 1.42
CA PHE A 84 -5.12 -3.77 1.86
C PHE A 84 -5.49 -2.86 3.05
N ASP A 85 -6.69 -2.29 3.06
CA ASP A 85 -7.21 -1.53 4.20
C ASP A 85 -7.28 -2.38 5.48
N TYR A 86 -7.76 -3.63 5.35
CA TYR A 86 -7.85 -4.58 6.46
C TYR A 86 -6.47 -5.01 6.97
N THR A 87 -5.53 -5.24 6.04
CA THR A 87 -4.16 -5.61 6.38
C THR A 87 -3.45 -4.49 7.14
N LEU A 88 -3.59 -3.24 6.68
CA LEU A 88 -3.05 -2.08 7.38
C LEU A 88 -3.67 -1.96 8.79
N ASP A 89 -4.98 -2.07 8.91
CA ASP A 89 -5.69 -2.01 10.19
C ASP A 89 -5.17 -3.05 11.20
N THR A 90 -5.01 -4.29 10.75
CA THR A 90 -4.50 -5.39 11.57
C THR A 90 -3.09 -5.12 12.07
N ASN A 91 -2.22 -4.61 11.20
CA ASN A 91 -0.85 -4.25 11.55
C ASN A 91 -0.81 -3.11 12.57
N LEU A 92 -1.62 -2.07 12.37
CA LEU A 92 -1.69 -0.91 13.27
C LEU A 92 -2.26 -1.28 14.65
N LYS A 93 -3.26 -2.17 14.69
CA LYS A 93 -3.78 -2.73 15.96
C LYS A 93 -2.70 -3.43 16.78
N GLY A 94 -1.72 -4.05 16.14
CA GLY A 94 -0.58 -4.69 16.81
C GLY A 94 0.45 -3.72 17.39
N VAL A 95 0.41 -2.44 17.00
CA VAL A 95 1.36 -1.40 17.43
C VAL A 95 0.74 -0.43 18.44
N PHE A 96 -0.56 -0.18 18.32
CA PHE A 96 -1.28 0.78 19.16
C PHE A 96 -1.77 0.19 20.46
N ASN A 97 -1.83 1.03 21.50
CA ASN A 97 -2.64 0.73 22.67
C ASN A 97 -4.14 0.97 22.37
N GLU A 98 -5.01 0.66 23.32
CA GLU A 98 -6.46 0.74 23.13
C GLU A 98 -6.95 2.17 22.81
N GLU A 99 -6.42 3.19 23.50
CA GLU A 99 -6.80 4.59 23.28
C GLU A 99 -6.38 5.05 21.87
N GLN A 100 -5.13 4.77 21.49
CA GLN A 100 -4.60 5.09 20.17
C GLN A 100 -5.39 4.36 19.06
N TYR A 101 -5.73 3.10 19.27
CA TYR A 101 -6.50 2.33 18.30
C TYR A 101 -7.95 2.82 18.17
N SER A 102 -8.56 3.31 19.25
CA SER A 102 -9.87 3.98 19.20
C SER A 102 -9.81 5.22 18.30
N VAL A 103 -8.83 6.10 18.52
CA VAL A 103 -8.65 7.31 17.70
C VAL A 103 -8.34 6.97 16.24
N TRP A 104 -7.53 5.94 15.98
CA TRP A 104 -7.34 5.40 14.63
C TRP A 104 -8.66 4.99 13.99
N THR A 105 -9.47 4.20 14.69
CA THR A 105 -10.73 3.67 14.16
C THR A 105 -11.72 4.78 13.81
N GLU A 106 -11.81 5.81 14.65
CA GLU A 106 -12.65 7.00 14.40
C GLU A 106 -12.21 7.80 13.18
N ASN A 107 -10.91 7.83 12.87
CA ASN A 107 -10.35 8.63 11.79
C ASN A 107 -9.98 7.83 10.54
N LYS A 108 -10.12 6.50 10.59
CA LYS A 108 -9.62 5.55 9.59
C LYS A 108 -10.05 5.92 8.17
N ASP A 109 -11.35 6.09 7.94
CA ASP A 109 -11.85 6.37 6.60
C ASP A 109 -11.30 7.69 6.04
N THR A 110 -11.25 8.73 6.87
CA THR A 110 -10.69 10.03 6.51
C THR A 110 -9.21 9.90 6.12
N TRP A 111 -8.42 9.23 6.94
CA TRP A 111 -6.98 9.04 6.72
C TRP A 111 -6.67 8.15 5.52
N LEU A 112 -7.41 7.05 5.33
CA LEU A 112 -7.24 6.19 4.16
C LEU A 112 -7.66 6.90 2.87
N ASN A 113 -8.71 7.72 2.91
CA ASN A 113 -9.15 8.51 1.76
C ASN A 113 -8.13 9.61 1.38
N MET A 114 -7.38 10.17 2.35
CA MET A 114 -6.27 11.08 2.06
C MET A 114 -5.16 10.42 1.23
N ILE A 115 -4.89 9.14 1.44
CA ILE A 115 -3.95 8.37 0.59
C ILE A 115 -4.58 8.08 -0.77
N LYS A 116 -5.79 7.51 -0.78
CA LYS A 116 -6.45 7.04 -2.00
C LYS A 116 -6.72 8.16 -3.01
N SER A 117 -7.06 9.36 -2.53
CA SER A 117 -7.27 10.55 -3.38
C SER A 117 -6.02 11.06 -4.09
N LYS A 118 -4.82 10.64 -3.64
CA LYS A 118 -3.53 11.00 -4.24
C LYS A 118 -3.01 9.96 -5.22
N ILE A 119 -3.69 8.82 -5.39
CA ILE A 119 -3.30 7.80 -6.36
C ILE A 119 -3.28 8.44 -7.77
N PRO A 120 -2.14 8.44 -8.48
CA PRO A 120 -2.07 8.99 -9.82
C PRO A 120 -3.04 8.25 -10.74
N LYS A 121 -4.06 8.96 -11.21
CA LYS A 121 -4.98 8.46 -12.24
C LYS A 121 -4.16 8.19 -13.50
N GLU A 122 -4.45 7.09 -14.17
CA GLU A 122 -3.88 6.88 -15.51
C GLU A 122 -4.32 8.06 -16.39
N ASP A 123 -3.36 8.66 -17.10
CA ASP A 123 -3.72 9.56 -18.18
C ASP A 123 -4.60 8.77 -19.14
N PRO A 124 -5.78 9.29 -19.54
CA PRO A 124 -6.56 8.63 -20.56
C PRO A 124 -5.66 8.45 -21.76
N ILE A 125 -5.48 7.19 -22.19
CA ILE A 125 -4.89 6.90 -23.49
C ILE A 125 -5.78 7.64 -24.48
N GLU A 126 -5.31 8.77 -25.02
CA GLU A 126 -5.96 9.45 -26.13
C GLU A 126 -6.10 8.39 -27.25
N GLN A 127 -7.32 7.88 -27.42
CA GLN A 127 -7.67 6.99 -28.53
C GLN A 127 -7.79 7.79 -29.81
#